data_AF-A0A2G2GF87-F1
#
_entry.id   AF-A0A2G2GF87-F1
#
_cell.length_a   1.000
_cell.length_b   1.000
_cell.length_c   1.000
_cell.angle_alpha   90.00
_cell.angle_beta   90.00
_cell.angle_gamma   90.00
#
_symmetry.space_group_name_H-M   'P 1'
#
loop_
_entity.id
_entity.type
_entity.pdbx_description
1 polymer ?
#
loop_
_entity_poly.entity_id
_entity_poly.type
_entity_poly.pdbx_seq_one_letter_code
_entity_poly.pdbx_strand_id
1 'polypeptide(L)'
;MRKPVPKPKVYTPPRNLISIDDSSGILLPSFSDGGRVVTLMREYDIPLLALTIADPPSWANEKIHEDFGEPRLRQVMIFGDITDPDLLATSLFARENGYDVFAIPSNPNFNDIHSLLTWMSLRDNSVGVLSLKMVVGQLKLVQSAPKDSSELEDF
;
A
#
# COMPACT_ATOMS: atom_id res chain seq x y z
N MET A 1 -34.93 18.38 27.91
CA MET A 1 -33.59 17.75 27.95
C MET A 1 -33.38 16.99 26.65
N ARG A 2 -32.45 17.43 25.79
CA ARG A 2 -32.12 16.69 24.55
C ARG A 2 -31.32 15.44 24.95
N LYS A 3 -31.72 14.26 24.44
CA LYS A 3 -30.96 13.02 24.65
C LYS A 3 -29.58 13.19 23.99
N PRO A 4 -28.48 12.74 24.62
CA PRO A 4 -27.18 12.75 23.99
C PRO A 4 -27.22 11.89 22.72
N VAL A 5 -26.89 12.49 21.58
CA VAL A 5 -26.74 11.78 20.31
C VAL A 5 -25.46 10.94 20.44
N PRO A 6 -25.52 9.60 20.26
CA PRO A 6 -24.32 8.78 20.28
C PRO A 6 -23.39 9.24 19.17
N LYS A 7 -22.14 9.60 19.53
CA LYS A 7 -21.10 9.92 18.55
C LYS A 7 -20.94 8.74 17.59
N PRO A 8 -20.79 8.98 16.27
CA PRO A 8 -20.52 7.91 15.32
C PRO A 8 -19.24 7.18 15.74
N LYS A 9 -19.29 5.84 15.69
CA LYS A 9 -18.11 5.02 15.92
C LYS A 9 -17.18 5.22 14.72
N VAL A 10 -15.96 5.67 14.98
CA VAL A 10 -14.88 5.69 13.98
C VAL A 10 -14.65 4.26 13.53
N TYR A 11 -15.03 3.94 12.30
CA TYR A 11 -14.68 2.66 11.68
C TYR A 11 -13.32 2.83 11.03
N THR A 12 -12.26 2.37 11.70
CA THR A 12 -11.01 2.05 10.99
C THR A 12 -11.38 1.13 9.81
N PRO A 13 -10.89 1.42 8.59
CA PRO A 13 -11.15 0.55 7.46
C PRO A 13 -10.74 -0.89 7.82
N PRO A 14 -11.50 -1.92 7.38
CA PRO A 14 -11.10 -3.31 7.54
C PRO A 14 -9.62 -3.46 7.16
N ARG A 15 -8.82 -4.16 7.98
CA ARG A 15 -7.37 -4.35 7.77
C ARG A 15 -6.99 -4.83 6.36
N ASN A 16 -7.93 -5.40 5.62
CA ASN A 16 -7.73 -5.92 4.26
C ASN A 16 -8.02 -4.89 3.15
N LEU A 17 -8.43 -3.67 3.49
CA LEU A 17 -8.69 -2.58 2.55
C LEU A 17 -7.61 -1.50 2.69
N ILE A 18 -7.22 -0.94 1.54
CA ILE A 18 -6.33 0.21 1.46
C ILE A 18 -7.05 1.44 2.03
N SER A 19 -6.42 2.11 2.99
CA SER A 19 -6.80 3.40 3.59
C SER A 19 -6.09 4.51 2.82
N ILE A 20 -6.83 5.52 2.35
CA ILE A 20 -6.22 6.66 1.66
C ILE A 20 -5.34 7.47 2.65
N ASP A 21 -5.82 7.65 3.88
CA ASP A 21 -5.19 8.52 4.88
C ASP A 21 -3.96 7.87 5.56
N ASP A 22 -3.89 6.54 5.57
CA ASP A 22 -2.84 5.79 6.28
C ASP A 22 -1.90 5.03 5.34
N SER A 23 -2.04 5.18 4.01
CA SER A 23 -1.21 4.46 3.05
C SER A 23 -0.07 5.30 2.47
N SER A 24 1.06 4.66 2.21
CA SER A 24 2.12 5.16 1.34
C SER A 24 2.41 4.14 0.23
N GLY A 25 3.06 4.59 -0.84
CA GLY A 25 3.47 3.76 -1.96
C GLY A 25 4.98 3.73 -2.12
N ILE A 26 5.53 2.56 -2.45
CA ILE A 26 6.88 2.40 -2.97
C ILE A 26 6.77 1.82 -4.38
N LEU A 27 7.28 2.56 -5.37
CA LEU A 27 7.34 2.12 -6.75
C LEU A 27 8.77 1.64 -7.07
N LEU A 28 8.92 0.33 -7.23
CA LEU A 28 10.18 -0.29 -7.67
C LEU A 28 10.38 -0.06 -9.18
N PRO A 29 11.64 0.06 -9.65
CA PRO A 29 11.95 0.34 -11.06
C PRO A 29 11.52 -0.79 -12.01
N SER A 30 11.31 -2.01 -11.49
CA SER A 30 10.86 -3.17 -12.28
C SER A 30 9.38 -3.11 -12.67
N PHE A 31 8.58 -2.25 -12.04
CA PHE A 31 7.14 -2.23 -12.29
C PHE A 31 6.80 -1.70 -13.68
N SER A 32 6.12 -2.52 -14.48
CA SER A 32 5.91 -2.26 -15.91
C SER A 32 5.02 -1.05 -16.25
N ASP A 33 4.19 -0.57 -15.31
CA ASP A 33 3.21 0.51 -15.52
C ASP A 33 3.41 1.66 -14.50
N GLY A 34 4.66 2.05 -14.28
CA GLY A 34 5.02 3.06 -13.27
C GLY A 34 4.34 4.42 -13.48
N GLY A 35 4.18 4.87 -14.73
CA GLY A 35 3.50 6.15 -15.04
C GLY A 35 2.04 6.19 -14.59
N ARG A 36 1.32 5.08 -14.73
CA ARG A 36 -0.05 4.96 -14.24
C ARG A 36 -0.12 4.94 -12.72
N VAL A 37 0.82 4.27 -12.05
CA VAL A 37 0.90 4.27 -10.58
C VAL A 37 1.14 5.68 -10.06
N VAL A 38 2.08 6.43 -10.64
CA VAL A 38 2.36 7.82 -10.26
C VAL A 38 1.12 8.69 -10.41
N THR A 39 0.39 8.54 -11.53
CA THR A 39 -0.85 9.28 -11.77
C THR A 39 -1.92 8.91 -10.75
N LEU A 40 -2.08 7.62 -10.46
CA LEU A 40 -3.05 7.10 -9.50
C LEU A 40 -2.75 7.61 -8.09
N MET A 41 -1.52 7.48 -7.60
CA MET A 41 -1.17 7.93 -6.24
C MET A 41 -1.40 9.43 -6.07
N ARG A 42 -1.08 10.23 -7.10
CA ARG A 42 -1.36 11.67 -7.12
C ARG A 42 -2.86 11.99 -7.11
N GLU A 43 -3.70 11.23 -7.81
CA GLU A 43 -5.16 11.42 -7.84
C GLU A 43 -5.78 11.28 -6.44
N TYR A 44 -5.27 10.36 -5.62
CA TYR A 44 -5.77 10.08 -4.27
C TYR A 44 -4.95 10.74 -3.16
N ASP A 45 -4.00 11.61 -3.50
CA ASP A 45 -3.08 12.29 -2.55
C ASP A 45 -2.31 11.32 -1.63
N ILE A 46 -1.92 10.17 -2.17
CA ILE A 46 -1.15 9.14 -1.46
C ILE A 46 0.35 9.40 -1.69
N PRO A 47 1.17 9.52 -0.63
CA PRO A 47 2.62 9.68 -0.76
C PRO A 47 3.24 8.51 -1.53
N LEU A 48 4.12 8.80 -2.49
CA LEU A 48 4.78 7.80 -3.32
C LEU A 48 6.30 8.03 -3.37
N LEU A 49 7.06 7.06 -2.88
CA LEU A 49 8.50 6.95 -3.10
C LEU A 49 8.77 6.14 -4.37
N ALA A 50 9.20 6.81 -5.44
CA ALA A 50 9.60 6.15 -6.68
C ALA A 50 11.11 5.91 -6.71
N LEU A 51 11.51 4.64 -6.80
CA LEU A 51 12.89 4.22 -6.90
C LEU A 51 13.32 4.10 -8.37
N THR A 52 14.62 4.27 -8.59
CA THR A 52 15.28 4.19 -9.88
C THR A 52 16.25 3.02 -9.91
N ILE A 53 16.69 2.62 -11.11
CA ILE A 53 17.67 1.54 -11.29
C ILE A 53 19.01 1.84 -10.59
N ALA A 54 19.32 3.12 -10.36
CA ALA A 54 20.53 3.54 -9.66
C ALA A 54 20.41 3.49 -8.14
N ASP A 55 19.19 3.34 -7.61
CA ASP A 55 18.98 3.27 -6.16
C ASP A 55 19.44 1.91 -5.61
N PRO A 56 19.98 1.87 -4.37
CA PRO A 56 20.36 0.62 -3.72
C PRO A 56 19.16 -0.31 -3.51
N PRO A 57 19.40 -1.63 -3.37
CA PRO A 57 18.36 -2.57 -3.00
C PRO A 57 17.78 -2.23 -1.63
N SER A 58 16.58 -2.72 -1.37
CA SER A 58 15.76 -2.29 -0.23
C SER A 58 16.45 -2.33 1.15
N TRP A 59 17.25 -3.36 1.41
CA TRP A 59 18.00 -3.50 2.67
C TRP A 59 19.10 -2.44 2.87
N ALA A 60 19.59 -1.82 1.80
CA ALA A 60 20.63 -0.77 1.83
C ALA A 60 20.11 0.62 1.43
N ASN A 61 18.81 0.77 1.18
CA ASN A 61 18.25 1.99 0.62
C ASN A 61 17.83 2.97 1.73
N GLU A 62 18.68 3.95 2.03
CA GLU A 62 18.45 4.96 3.08
C GLU A 62 17.10 5.65 2.93
N LYS A 63 16.62 5.91 1.70
CA LYS A 63 15.30 6.54 1.47
C LYS A 63 14.14 5.68 1.98
N ILE A 64 14.24 4.36 1.81
CA ILE A 64 13.24 3.42 2.33
C ILE A 64 13.32 3.35 3.86
N HIS A 65 14.53 3.34 4.42
CA HIS A 65 14.74 3.37 5.87
C HIS A 65 14.17 4.65 6.51
N GLU A 66 14.36 5.79 5.87
CA GLU A 66 13.77 7.07 6.30
C GLU A 66 12.23 7.04 6.25
N ASP A 67 11.65 6.52 5.16
CA ASP A 67 10.19 6.39 5.02
C ASP A 67 9.59 5.43 6.06
N PHE A 68 10.35 4.41 6.46
CA PHE A 68 9.95 3.40 7.45
C PHE A 68 10.28 3.74 8.91
N GLY A 69 10.92 4.89 9.17
CA GLY A 69 11.46 5.25 10.48
C GLY A 69 10.46 5.67 11.56
N GLU A 70 9.16 5.76 11.26
CA GLU A 70 8.14 6.18 12.24
C GLU A 70 7.28 5.02 12.78
N PRO A 71 7.27 4.77 14.11
CA PRO A 71 6.49 3.69 14.69
C PRO A 71 5.01 4.08 14.85
N ARG A 72 4.26 3.99 13.75
CA ARG A 72 2.79 3.89 13.76
C ARG A 72 2.39 2.86 12.70
N LEU A 73 1.33 2.09 12.96
CA LEU A 73 0.78 1.15 11.99
C LEU A 73 0.23 1.92 10.79
N ARG A 74 1.06 2.14 9.77
CA ARG A 74 0.69 2.65 8.44
C ARG A 74 0.61 1.47 7.46
N GLN A 75 -0.15 1.66 6.40
CA GLN A 75 -0.19 0.74 5.28
C GLN A 75 0.87 1.13 4.27
N VAL A 76 1.51 0.14 3.64
CA VAL A 76 2.43 0.40 2.53
C VAL A 76 2.08 -0.46 1.33
N MET A 77 2.01 0.17 0.17
CA MET A 77 1.80 -0.48 -1.11
C MET A 77 3.12 -0.56 -1.86
N ILE A 78 3.58 -1.76 -2.19
CA ILE A 78 4.84 -1.97 -2.90
C ILE A 78 4.53 -2.47 -4.30
N PHE A 79 4.88 -1.67 -5.30
CA PHE A 79 4.68 -1.95 -6.72
C PHE A 79 5.99 -2.45 -7.32
N GLY A 80 6.02 -3.69 -7.81
CA GLY A 80 7.20 -4.27 -8.47
C GLY A 80 6.81 -5.43 -9.38
N ASP A 81 7.73 -5.92 -10.19
CA ASP A 81 7.47 -7.16 -10.95
C ASP A 81 7.51 -8.39 -10.01
N ILE A 82 6.66 -9.40 -10.27
CA ILE A 82 6.65 -10.61 -9.43
C ILE A 82 7.99 -11.37 -9.47
N THR A 83 8.74 -11.20 -10.56
CA THR A 83 10.05 -11.83 -10.75
C THR A 83 11.18 -11.02 -10.14
N ASP A 84 10.92 -9.79 -9.70
CA ASP A 84 11.91 -8.94 -9.06
C ASP A 84 12.10 -9.36 -7.59
N PRO A 85 13.30 -9.82 -7.19
CA PRO A 85 13.57 -10.16 -5.80
C PRO A 85 13.39 -8.98 -4.85
N ASP A 86 13.54 -7.74 -5.32
CA ASP A 86 13.34 -6.55 -4.48
C ASP A 86 11.88 -6.35 -4.09
N LEU A 87 10.90 -6.87 -4.84
CA LEU A 87 9.50 -6.87 -4.42
C LEU A 87 9.32 -7.63 -3.11
N LEU A 88 9.87 -8.85 -3.04
CA LEU A 88 9.81 -9.68 -1.84
C LEU A 88 10.64 -9.05 -0.71
N ALA A 89 11.88 -8.65 -0.99
CA ALA A 89 12.77 -8.08 0.02
C ALA A 89 12.18 -6.81 0.65
N THR A 90 11.67 -5.87 -0.16
CA THR A 90 11.03 -4.65 0.34
C THR A 90 9.77 -4.97 1.14
N SER A 91 8.98 -5.95 0.71
CA SER A 91 7.75 -6.35 1.40
C SER A 91 8.03 -6.95 2.78
N LEU A 92 9.03 -7.82 2.88
CA LEU A 92 9.44 -8.41 4.16
C LEU A 92 10.07 -7.35 5.07
N PHE A 93 10.92 -6.49 4.51
CA PHE A 93 11.54 -5.40 5.27
C PHE A 93 10.49 -4.45 5.86
N ALA A 94 9.51 -4.01 5.07
CA ALA A 94 8.42 -3.19 5.56
C ALA A 94 7.59 -3.91 6.63
N ARG A 95 7.35 -5.22 6.44
CA ARG A 95 6.58 -6.02 7.39
C ARG A 95 7.28 -6.18 8.74
N GLU A 96 8.60 -6.39 8.73
CA GLU A 96 9.43 -6.45 9.94
C GLU A 96 9.44 -5.13 10.72
N ASN A 97 9.29 -4.00 10.02
CA ASN A 97 9.12 -2.68 10.63
C ASN A 97 7.68 -2.39 11.12
N GLY A 98 6.77 -3.36 11.04
CA GLY A 98 5.43 -3.29 11.62
C GLY A 98 4.35 -2.73 10.70
N TYR A 99 4.65 -2.50 9.41
CA TYR A 99 3.65 -2.01 8.46
C TYR A 99 2.63 -3.10 8.08
N ASP A 100 1.42 -2.66 7.71
CA ASP A 100 0.46 -3.50 7.00
C ASP A 100 0.77 -3.42 5.50
N VAL A 101 1.36 -4.49 4.97
CA VAL A 101 1.97 -4.48 3.62
C VAL A 101 1.02 -5.04 2.58
N PHE A 102 0.86 -4.29 1.49
CA PHE A 102 0.26 -4.76 0.25
C PHE A 102 1.31 -4.85 -0.86
N ALA A 103 1.52 -6.03 -1.43
CA ALA A 103 2.32 -6.22 -2.63
C ALA A 103 1.43 -6.14 -3.87
N ILE A 104 1.83 -5.31 -4.84
CA ILE A 104 1.14 -5.13 -6.12
C ILE A 104 2.07 -5.60 -7.24
N PRO A 105 2.09 -6.90 -7.56
CA PRO A 105 2.95 -7.43 -8.61
C PRO A 105 2.46 -7.05 -10.01
N SER A 106 3.38 -6.66 -10.90
CA SER A 106 3.16 -6.71 -12.35
C SER A 106 3.44 -8.10 -12.91
N ASN A 107 2.83 -8.40 -14.06
CA ASN A 107 3.08 -9.60 -14.89
C ASN A 107 3.10 -10.96 -14.15
N PRO A 108 2.13 -11.27 -13.26
CA PRO A 108 2.12 -12.57 -12.59
C PRO A 108 2.01 -13.72 -13.60
N ASN A 109 3.05 -14.56 -13.68
CA ASN A 109 3.08 -15.77 -14.51
C ASN A 109 3.20 -17.03 -13.63
N PHE A 110 2.09 -17.67 -13.29
CA PHE A 110 2.10 -18.86 -12.43
C PHE A 110 2.61 -20.14 -13.12
N ASN A 111 2.91 -20.09 -14.42
CA ASN A 111 3.63 -21.18 -15.09
C ASN A 111 5.15 -21.11 -14.82
N ASP A 112 5.64 -19.95 -14.36
CA ASP A 112 7.00 -19.81 -13.86
C ASP A 112 7.04 -20.14 -12.35
N ILE A 113 7.91 -21.07 -11.99
CA ILE A 113 8.06 -21.54 -10.61
C ILE A 113 8.56 -20.43 -9.69
N HIS A 114 9.39 -19.50 -10.18
CA HIS A 114 9.91 -18.41 -9.37
C HIS A 114 8.80 -17.44 -9.00
N SER A 115 7.99 -17.02 -9.97
CA SER A 115 6.79 -16.21 -9.74
C SER A 115 5.83 -16.85 -8.72
N LEU A 116 5.61 -18.16 -8.81
CA LEU A 116 4.78 -18.91 -7.85
C LEU A 116 5.38 -18.92 -6.44
N LEU A 117 6.68 -19.19 -6.31
CA LEU A 117 7.38 -19.20 -5.03
C LEU A 117 7.41 -17.82 -4.38
N THR A 118 7.62 -16.75 -5.14
CA THR A 118 7.52 -15.37 -4.65
C THR A 118 6.11 -15.09 -4.12
N TRP A 119 5.08 -15.46 -4.88
CA TRP A 119 3.68 -15.29 -4.45
C TRP A 119 3.38 -16.04 -3.15
N MET A 120 3.81 -17.30 -3.04
CA MET A 120 3.66 -18.09 -1.82
C MET A 120 4.39 -17.45 -0.65
N SER A 121 5.62 -17.00 -0.86
CA SER A 121 6.44 -16.35 0.18
C SER A 121 5.79 -15.05 0.69
N LEU A 122 5.23 -14.22 -0.19
CA LEU A 122 4.49 -13.02 0.20
C LEU A 122 3.29 -13.40 1.09
N ARG A 123 2.49 -14.38 0.65
CA ARG A 123 1.30 -14.82 1.38
C ARG A 123 1.63 -15.41 2.75
N ASP A 124 2.65 -16.26 2.83
CA ASP A 124 3.06 -16.92 4.07
C ASP A 124 3.57 -15.91 5.11
N ASN A 125 4.13 -14.79 4.65
CA ASN A 125 4.55 -13.67 5.50
C ASN A 125 3.44 -12.64 5.76
N SER A 126 2.17 -13.01 5.55
CA SER A 126 1.00 -12.16 5.78
C SER A 126 1.02 -10.84 4.99
N VAL A 127 1.69 -10.82 3.83
CA VAL A 127 1.64 -9.70 2.90
C VAL A 127 0.38 -9.84 2.05
N GLY A 128 -0.44 -8.78 1.99
CA GLY A 128 -1.63 -8.75 1.15
C GLY A 128 -1.24 -8.63 -0.31
N VAL A 129 -1.55 -9.61 -1.16
CA VAL A 129 -1.22 -9.51 -2.59
C VAL A 129 -2.43 -9.05 -3.38
N LEU A 130 -2.31 -7.89 -4.05
CA LEU A 130 -3.40 -7.25 -4.79
C LEU A 130 -2.98 -7.01 -6.25
N SER A 131 -3.94 -7.10 -7.17
CA SER A 131 -3.72 -6.57 -8.52
C SER A 131 -3.91 -5.06 -8.54
N LEU A 132 -3.27 -4.35 -9.49
CA LEU A 132 -3.50 -2.91 -9.67
C LEU A 132 -4.98 -2.57 -9.89
N LYS A 133 -5.75 -3.45 -10.54
CA LYS A 133 -7.21 -3.27 -10.71
C LYS A 133 -7.95 -3.29 -9.36
N MET A 134 -7.54 -4.17 -8.45
CA MET A 134 -8.12 -4.24 -7.10
C MET A 134 -7.78 -2.99 -6.29
N VAL A 135 -6.54 -2.50 -6.37
CA VAL A 135 -6.13 -1.23 -5.74
C VAL A 135 -7.06 -0.09 -6.18
N VAL A 136 -7.20 0.10 -7.50
CA VAL A 136 -8.10 1.14 -8.05
C VAL A 136 -9.53 0.94 -7.57
N GLY A 137 -10.03 -0.30 -7.53
CA GLY A 137 -11.37 -0.61 -7.03
C GLY A 137 -11.56 -0.25 -5.55
N GLN A 138 -10.58 -0.58 -4.71
CA GLN A 138 -10.61 -0.27 -3.28
C GLN A 138 -10.53 1.24 -3.02
N LEU A 139 -9.63 1.95 -3.70
CA LEU A 139 -9.51 3.41 -3.56
C LEU A 139 -10.80 4.13 -3.95
N LYS A 140 -11.44 3.72 -5.06
CA LYS A 140 -12.75 4.25 -5.46
C LYS A 140 -13.84 3.95 -4.46
N LEU A 141 -13.86 2.74 -3.90
CA LEU A 141 -14.85 2.35 -2.89
C LEU A 141 -14.71 3.21 -1.63
N VAL A 142 -13.47 3.41 -1.15
CA VAL A 142 -13.18 4.26 0.01
C VAL A 142 -13.55 5.72 -0.27
N GLN A 143 -13.22 6.24 -1.44
CA GLN A 143 -13.59 7.60 -1.84
C GLN A 143 -15.11 7.80 -1.96
N SER A 144 -15.83 6.78 -2.41
CA SER A 144 -17.30 6.83 -2.54
C SER A 144 -18.05 6.67 -1.23
N ALA A 145 -17.37 6.21 -0.18
CA ALA A 145 -17.98 6.08 1.13
C ALA A 145 -18.41 7.47 1.61
N PRO A 146 -19.61 7.61 2.20
CA PRO A 146 -20.05 8.89 2.75
C PRO A 146 -19.02 9.35 3.77
N LYS A 147 -18.35 10.47 3.49
CA LYS A 147 -17.50 11.14 4.46
C LYS A 147 -18.41 11.55 5.62
N ASP A 148 -18.10 11.13 6.84
CA ASP A 148 -18.81 11.62 8.01
C ASP A 148 -18.72 13.14 7.99
N SER A 149 -19.85 13.80 7.68
CA SER A 149 -19.98 15.25 7.78
C SER A 149 -20.06 15.60 9.27
N SER A 150 -18.93 15.53 9.96
CA SER A 150 -18.72 16.27 11.21
C SER A 150 -18.30 17.73 10.93
N GLU A 151 -18.69 18.26 9.76
CA GLU A 151 -18.89 19.69 9.56
C GLU A 151 -20.37 19.99 9.77
N LEU A 152 -20.81 20.03 11.04
CA LEU A 152 -22.05 20.70 11.40
C LEU A 152 -21.82 21.52 12.68
N GLU A 153 -21.57 22.80 12.40
CA GLU A 153 -21.97 23.99 13.15
C GLU A 153 -21.19 24.33 14.44
N ASP A 154 -19.97 24.84 14.26
CA ASP A 154 -19.49 25.97 15.07
C ASP A 154 -19.88 27.29 14.36
N PHE A 155 -21.16 27.63 14.34
CA PHE A 155 -21.68 28.99 14.15
C PHE A 155 -23.01 29.16 14.88
#